data_AF-A0A821I835-F1
#
_entry.id   AF-A0A821I835-F1
#
_cell.length_a   1.000
_cell.length_b   1.000
_cell.length_c   1.000
_cell.angle_alpha   90.00
_cell.angle_beta   90.00
_cell.angle_gamma   90.00
#
_symmetry.space_group_name_H-M   'P 1'
#
loop_
_entity.id
_entity.type
_entity.pdbx_description
1 polymer ?
#
loop_
_entity_poly.entity_id
_entity_poly.type
_entity_poly.pdbx_seq_one_letter_code
_entity_poly.pdbx_strand_id
1 'polypeptide(L)' 'GKFEARFFHLIFEEEFARVKGHFGPINTLAFHPDGKSYASGGEDGFVRIHHFDNDYLD' A
#
# COMPACT_ATOMS: atom_id res chain seq x y z
N GLY A 1 -7.98 -4.56 8.75
CA GLY A 1 -8.72 -3.59 9.58
C GLY A 1 -9.46 -2.59 8.70
N LYS A 2 -9.97 -1.50 9.29
CA LYS A 2 -10.77 -0.48 8.60
C LYS A 2 -9.94 0.50 7.77
N PHE A 3 -8.62 0.53 7.96
CA PHE A 3 -7.71 1.44 7.28
C PHE A 3 -7.01 0.72 6.13
N GLU A 4 -6.91 1.40 5.00
CA GLU A 4 -6.49 0.85 3.72
C GLU A 4 -5.50 1.78 3.02
N ALA A 5 -4.47 1.18 2.39
CA ALA A 5 -3.65 1.88 1.41
C ALA A 5 -4.38 1.83 0.06
N ARG A 6 -4.48 2.96 -0.63
CA ARG A 6 -5.17 3.09 -1.92
C ARG A 6 -4.17 3.43 -3.01
N PHE A 7 -4.33 2.79 -4.16
CA PHE A 7 -3.46 2.94 -5.32
C PHE A 7 -4.24 3.60 -6.46
N PHE A 8 -3.62 4.59 -7.07
CA PHE A 8 -4.20 5.40 -8.14
C PHE A 8 -3.31 5.39 -9.37
N HIS A 9 -3.94 5.35 -10.54
CA HIS A 9 -3.24 5.52 -11.80
C HIS A 9 -2.79 6.99 -11.92
N LEU A 10 -1.49 7.23 -12.00
CA LEU A 10 -0.92 8.59 -11.91
C LEU A 10 -1.45 9.54 -12.99
N ILE A 11 -1.72 9.03 -14.20
CA ILE A 11 -2.12 9.85 -15.35
C ILE A 11 -3.64 10.08 -15.40
N PHE A 12 -4.42 9.07 -15.00
CA PHE A 12 -5.88 9.09 -15.15
C PHE A 12 -6.60 9.48 -13.87
N GLU A 13 -5.86 9.54 -12.75
CA GLU A 13 -6.38 9.86 -11.41
C GLU A 13 -7.46 8.88 -10.91
N GLU A 14 -7.50 7.69 -11.50
CA GLU A 14 -8.46 6.64 -11.16
C GLU A 14 -7.88 5.68 -10.13
N GLU A 15 -8.69 5.31 -9.14
CA GLU A 15 -8.34 4.29 -8.16
C GLU A 15 -8.42 2.90 -8.81
N PHE A 16 -7.37 2.08 -8.69
CA PHE A 16 -7.35 0.73 -9.28
C PHE A 16 -7.13 -0.38 -8.25
N ALA A 17 -6.66 -0.07 -7.03
CA ALA A 17 -6.48 -1.09 -6.00
C ALA A 17 -6.55 -0.55 -4.57
N ARG A 18 -6.88 -1.44 -3.62
CA ARG A 18 -6.87 -1.18 -2.18
C ARG A 18 -6.26 -2.35 -1.41
N VAL A 19 -5.39 -2.04 -0.45
CA VAL A 19 -4.82 -3.04 0.46
C VAL A 19 -5.30 -2.76 1.88
N LYS A 20 -6.07 -3.69 2.43
CA LYS A 20 -6.55 -3.65 3.82
C LYS A 20 -5.58 -4.38 4.73
N GLY A 21 -5.42 -3.90 5.96
CA GLY A 21 -4.59 -4.60 6.93
C GLY A 21 -4.61 -3.93 8.29
N HIS A 22 -4.23 -2.65 8.33
CA HIS A 22 -4.12 -1.89 9.58
C HIS A 22 -5.45 -1.76 10.33
N PHE A 23 -5.36 -1.86 11.65
CA PHE A 23 -6.49 -1.64 12.57
C PHE A 23 -6.58 -0.19 13.05
N GLY A 24 -5.53 0.61 12.84
CA GLY A 24 -5.47 2.06 13.08
C GLY A 24 -5.06 2.83 11.80
N PRO A 25 -5.12 4.17 11.81
CA PRO A 25 -4.67 5.00 10.68
C PRO A 25 -3.28 4.61 10.18
N ILE A 26 -3.09 4.67 8.86
CA ILE A 26 -1.77 4.50 8.25
C ILE A 26 -1.08 5.86 8.30
N ASN A 27 0.03 5.95 9.01
CA ASN A 27 0.76 7.20 9.23
C ASN A 27 1.90 7.40 8.22
N THR A 28 2.40 6.32 7.62
CA THR A 28 3.51 6.39 6.67
C THR A 28 3.47 5.25 5.65
N LEU A 29 3.98 5.54 4.46
CA LEU A 29 4.17 4.61 3.35
C LEU A 29 5.55 4.86 2.73
N ALA A 30 6.25 3.79 2.37
CA ALA A 30 7.51 3.87 1.65
C ALA A 30 7.61 2.74 0.62
N PHE A 31 7.92 3.08 -0.62
CA PHE A 31 8.19 2.11 -1.68
C PHE A 31 9.66 1.74 -1.68
N HIS A 32 9.96 0.47 -1.96
CA HIS A 32 11.33 0.10 -2.29
C HIS A 32 11.69 0.67 -3.68
N PRO A 33 12.94 1.12 -3.92
CA PRO A 33 13.32 1.78 -5.18
C PRO A 33 13.15 0.92 -6.44
N ASP A 34 13.08 -0.41 -6.32
CA ASP A 34 12.84 -1.32 -7.45
C ASP A 34 11.36 -1.43 -7.84
N GLY A 35 10.44 -0.82 -7.09
CA GLY A 35 9.00 -0.83 -7.36
C GLY A 35 8.28 -2.14 -7.07
N LYS A 36 8.95 -3.18 -6.56
CA LYS A 36 8.36 -4.53 -6.36
C LYS A 36 7.70 -4.72 -4.99
N SER A 37 7.92 -3.79 -4.07
CA SER A 37 7.39 -3.87 -2.72
C SER A 37 7.23 -2.50 -2.07
N TYR A 38 6.42 -2.44 -1.03
CA TYR A 38 6.28 -1.28 -0.17
C TYR A 38 6.07 -1.67 1.30
N ALA A 39 6.36 -0.74 2.19
CA ALA A 39 6.09 -0.84 3.61
C ALA A 39 5.02 0.18 4.02
N SER A 40 4.13 -0.23 4.93
CA SER A 40 3.14 0.65 5.58
C SER A 40 3.31 0.61 7.09
N GLY A 41 3.28 1.77 7.74
CA GLY A 41 3.35 1.91 9.19
C GLY A 41 2.08 2.56 9.72
N GLY A 42 1.44 1.93 10.71
CA GLY A 42 0.17 2.41 11.24
C GLY A 42 0.19 2.70 12.74
N GLU A 43 -0.79 3.48 13.18
CA GLU A 43 -1.07 3.81 14.58
C GLU A 43 -1.42 2.55 15.41
N ASP A 44 -1.72 1.42 14.75
CA ASP A 44 -1.89 0.12 15.41
C ASP A 44 -0.58 -0.49 15.93
N GLY A 45 0.55 0.20 15.77
CA GLY A 45 1.87 -0.22 16.26
C GLY A 45 2.55 -1.24 15.37
N PHE A 46 1.99 -1.56 14.21
CA PHE A 46 2.55 -2.52 13.27
C PHE A 46 3.14 -1.84 12.04
N VAL A 47 4.21 -2.44 11.53
CA VAL A 47 4.71 -2.23 10.16
C VAL A 47 4.34 -3.46 9.34
N ARG A 48 3.81 -3.24 8.12
CA ARG A 48 3.46 -4.32 7.19
C ARG A 48 4.27 -4.16 5.91
N ILE A 49 4.90 -5.25 5.48
CA ILE A 49 5.65 -5.33 4.23
C ILE A 49 4.79 -6.05 3.20
N HIS A 50 4.72 -5.49 2.00
CA HIS A 50 3.90 -5.98 0.91
C HIS A 50 4.77 -6.19 -0.31
N HIS A 51 4.67 -7.36 -0.92
CA HIS A 51 5.24 -7.66 -2.23
C HIS A 51 4.10 -7.64 -3.25
N PHE A 52 4.31 -6.98 -4.38
CA PHE A 52 3.37 -7.03 -5.49
C PHE A 52 3.43 -8.38 -6.19
N ASP A 53 2.29 -8.84 -6.66
CA ASP A 53 2.16 -10.01 -7.53
C ASP A 53 2.49 -9.63 -8.98
N ASN A 54 2.54 -10.63 -9.86
CA ASN A 54 2.80 -10.40 -11.28
C ASN A 54 1.68 -9.58 -11.92
N ASP A 55 0.43 -9.76 -11.49
CA ASP A 55 -0.73 -9.01 -12.01
C ASP A 55 -0.58 -7.48 -11.88
N TYR A 56 0.16 -7.00 -10.86
CA TYR A 56 0.50 -5.59 -10.71
C TYR A 56 1.74 -5.16 -11.52
N LEU A 57 2.68 -6.09 -11.74
CA LEU A 57 3.99 -5.81 -12.36
C LEU A 57 3.97 -5.91 -13.88
N ASP A 58 3.00 -6.63 -14.45
CA ASP A 58 2.75 -6.78 -15.88
C ASP A 58 1.96 -5.59 -16.46
#